data_AF-A0A9E1Y0I3-F1
#
_entry.id   AF-A0A9E1Y0I3-F1
#
_cell.length_a   1.000
_cell.length_b   1.000
_cell.length_c   1.000
_cell.angle_alpha   90.00
_cell.angle_beta   90.00
_cell.angle_gamma   90.00
#
_symmetry.space_group_name_H-M   'P 1'
#
loop_
_entity.id
_entity.type
_entity.pdbx_description
1 polymer ?
#
loop_
_entity_poly.entity_id
_entity_poly.type
_entity_poly.pdbx_seq_one_letter_code
_entity_poly.pdbx_strand_id
1 'polypeptide(L)' 'MNFEFSDEQNMLREQAQSFLKAECPPQAVRTVLDGDAAFDQGLWQKV' A
#
# COMPACT_ATOMS: atom_id res chain seq x y z
N MET A 1 -18.21 23.77 5.76
CA MET A 1 -17.34 22.66 6.23
C MET A 1 -16.24 22.49 5.23
N ASN A 2 -14.99 22.35 5.68
CA ASN A 2 -13.87 21.98 4.80
C ASN A 2 -13.72 20.45 4.84
N PHE A 3 -13.76 19.82 3.67
CA PHE A 3 -13.63 18.36 3.48
C PHE A 3 -12.31 17.98 2.80
N GLU A 4 -11.44 18.96 2.57
CA GLU A 4 -10.12 18.70 2.02
C GLU A 4 -9.20 18.11 3.08
N PHE A 5 -8.30 17.26 2.62
CA PHE A 5 -7.20 16.77 3.44
C PHE A 5 -6.28 17.94 3.83
N SER A 6 -5.70 17.87 5.03
CA SER A 6 -4.57 18.74 5.38
C SER A 6 -3.36 18.45 4.48
N ASP A 7 -2.41 19.38 4.44
CA ASP A 7 -1.15 19.17 3.71
C ASP A 7 -0.41 17.92 4.19
N GLU A 8 -0.41 17.67 5.51
CA GLU A 8 0.19 16.46 6.10
C GLU A 8 -0.52 15.18 5.63
N GLN A 9 -1.85 15.19 5.59
CA GLN A 9 -2.63 14.05 5.09
C GLN A 9 -2.38 13.80 3.60
N ASN A 10 -2.23 14.86 2.80
CA ASN A 10 -1.85 14.73 1.38
C ASN A 10 -0.43 14.16 1.24
N MET A 11 0.53 14.64 2.04
CA MET A 11 1.90 14.13 2.05
C MET A 11 1.96 12.65 2.45
N LEU A 12 1.16 12.22 3.44
CA LEU A 12 1.05 10.82 3.83
C LEU A 12 0.45 9.96 2.70
N ARG A 13 -0.59 10.46 2.04
CA ARG A 13 -1.23 9.78 0.89
C ARG A 13 -0.23 9.55 -0.24
N GLU A 14 0.56 10.56 -0.59
CA GLU A 14 1.56 10.48 -1.66
C GLU A 14 2.69 9.48 -1.33
N GLN A 15 3.16 9.47 -0.08
CA GLN A 15 4.15 8.49 0.38
C GLN A 15 3.60 7.06 0.33
N ALA A 16 2.37 6.84 0.82
CA ALA A 16 1.73 5.53 0.79
C ALA A 16 1.52 5.02 -0.66
N GLN A 17 1.07 5.90 -1.56
CA GLN A 17 0.92 5.56 -2.98
C GLN A 17 2.27 5.20 -3.63
N SER A 18 3.31 5.97 -3.35
CA SER A 18 4.65 5.73 -3.90
C SER A 18 5.23 4.41 -3.41
N PHE A 19 5.10 4.13 -2.11
CA PHE A 19 5.51 2.86 -1.51
C PHE A 19 4.79 1.67 -2.13
N LEU A 20 3.46 1.68 -2.19
CA LEU A 20 2.68 0.56 -2.74
C LEU A 20 2.97 0.36 -4.24
N LYS A 21 3.20 1.44 -4.99
CA LYS A 21 3.59 1.33 -6.41
C LYS A 21 4.94 0.62 -6.60
N ALA A 22 5.88 0.82 -5.68
CA ALA A 22 7.20 0.19 -5.72
C ALA A 22 7.16 -1.26 -5.21
N GLU A 23 6.46 -1.50 -4.10
CA GLU A 23 6.56 -2.75 -3.33
C GLU A 23 5.43 -3.74 -3.60
N CYS A 24 4.30 -3.30 -4.19
CA CYS A 24 3.12 -4.15 -4.45
C CYS A 24 2.83 -4.31 -5.95
N PRO A 25 3.70 -4.98 -6.72
CA PRO A 25 3.43 -5.29 -8.12
C PRO A 25 2.29 -6.30 -8.27
N PRO A 26 1.63 -6.39 -9.45
CA PRO A 26 0.54 -7.34 -9.69
C PRO A 26 0.89 -8.80 -9.37
N GLN A 27 2.16 -9.17 -9.50
CA GLN A 27 2.65 -10.51 -9.17
C GLN A 27 2.60 -10.81 -7.66
N ALA A 28 2.92 -9.83 -6.80
CA ALA A 28 2.82 -9.97 -5.35
C ALA A 28 1.35 -10.18 -4.94
N VAL A 29 0.45 -9.38 -5.53
CA VAL A 29 -1.00 -9.53 -5.33
C VAL A 29 -1.48 -10.92 -5.75
N ARG A 30 -1.08 -11.40 -6.93
CA ARG A 30 -1.45 -12.74 -7.40
C ARG A 30 -0.94 -13.86 -6.49
N THR A 31 0.27 -13.71 -5.95
CA THR A 31 0.84 -14.70 -5.03
C THR A 31 -0.03 -14.91 -3.79
N VAL A 32 -0.66 -13.85 -3.28
CA VAL A 32 -1.60 -13.92 -2.16
C VAL A 32 -2.95 -14.46 -2.62
N LEU A 33 -3.51 -13.94 -3.72
CA LEU A 33 -4.85 -14.32 -4.19
C LEU A 33 -4.95 -15.77 -4.69
N ASP A 34 -3.88 -16.27 -5.32
CA ASP A 34 -3.82 -17.62 -5.88
C ASP A 34 -3.25 -18.63 -4.85
N GLY A 35 -2.83 -18.17 -3.68
CA GLY A 35 -2.23 -18.98 -2.62
C GLY A 35 -3.10 -19.08 -1.36
N ASP A 36 -2.56 -19.75 -0.33
CA ASP A 36 -3.23 -19.92 0.97
C ASP A 36 -2.89 -18.80 1.97
N ALA A 37 -2.01 -17.86 1.60
CA ALA A 37 -1.59 -16.77 2.48
C ALA A 37 -2.69 -15.71 2.58
N ALA A 38 -3.00 -15.27 3.81
CA ALA A 38 -3.99 -14.20 4.01
C ALA A 38 -3.50 -12.81 3.55
N PHE A 39 -2.17 -12.61 3.52
CA PHE A 39 -1.52 -11.38 3.05
C PHE A 39 -0.04 -11.65 2.78
N ASP A 40 0.63 -10.71 2.10
CA ASP A 40 2.08 -10.73 1.90
C ASP A 40 2.79 -10.25 3.18
N GLN A 41 3.33 -11.20 3.96
CA GLN A 41 4.06 -10.91 5.19
C GLN A 41 5.33 -10.09 4.94
N GLY A 42 6.01 -10.31 3.81
CA GLY A 42 7.23 -9.59 3.47
C GLY A 42 6.95 -8.13 3.13
N LEU A 43 5.85 -7.86 2.42
CA LEU A 43 5.36 -6.50 2.18
C LEU A 43 4.98 -5.81 3.50
N TRP A 44 4.28 -6.50 4.39
CA TRP A 44 3.83 -5.92 5.66
C TRP A 44 4.97 -5.48 6.57
N GLN A 45 6.09 -6.20 6.58
CA GLN A 45 7.27 -5.84 7.38
C GLN A 45 8.03 -4.61 6.87
N LYS A 46 7.70 -4.09 5.68
CA LYS A 46 8.33 -2.89 5.09
C LYS A 46 7.59 -1.59 5.46
N VAL A 47 6.46 -1.69 6.14
CA VAL A 47 5.64 -0.59 6.66
C VAL A 47 5.91 -0.43 8.14
#